data_AF-A0A9P6ZX63-F1
#
_entry.id   AF-A0A9P6ZX63-F1
#
_cell.length_a   1.000
_cell.length_b   1.000
_cell.length_c   1.000
_cell.angle_alpha   90.00
_cell.angle_beta   90.00
_cell.angle_gamma   90.00
#
_symmetry.space_group_name_H-M   'P 1'
#
loop_
_entity.id
_entity.type
_entity.pdbx_description
1 polymer ?
#
loop_
_entity_poly.entity_id
_entity_poly.type
_entity_poly.pdbx_seq_one_letter_code
_entity_poly.pdbx_strand_id
1 'polypeptide(L)' 'MGNGAKAAQKRERNAAKNSDKGPTSRTKVNEAAKNIVCQTCRQAFLLTTRAPALEEHAQNKHSKTLAECFPNFTK' A
#
# COMPACT_ATOMS: atom_id res chain seq x y z
N MET A 1 -24.25 -11.60 39.61
CA MET A 1 -24.91 -11.28 38.32
C MET A 1 -24.14 -10.14 37.67
N GLY A 2 -23.18 -10.46 36.80
CA GLY A 2 -22.16 -9.53 36.31
C GLY A 2 -22.55 -8.76 35.05
N ASN A 3 -21.85 -7.64 34.81
CA ASN A 3 -21.98 -6.65 33.73
C ASN A 3 -21.85 -7.17 32.27
N GLY A 4 -22.31 -8.39 31.96
CA GLY A 4 -22.30 -8.96 30.60
C GLY A 4 -23.27 -8.25 29.65
N ALA A 5 -24.43 -7.80 30.15
CA ALA A 5 -25.43 -7.12 29.33
C ALA A 5 -24.93 -5.77 28.78
N LYS A 6 -24.24 -4.97 29.61
CA LYS A 6 -23.62 -3.70 29.18
C LYS A 6 -22.46 -3.92 28.19
N ALA A 7 -21.69 -5.01 28.36
CA ALA A 7 -20.62 -5.37 27.43
C ALA A 7 -21.17 -5.81 26.06
N ALA A 8 -22.25 -6.60 26.04
CA ALA A 8 -22.92 -7.02 24.82
C ALA A 8 -23.50 -5.82 24.04
N GLN A 9 -24.23 -4.93 24.70
CA GLN A 9 -24.75 -3.71 24.06
C GLN A 9 -23.64 -2.78 23.57
N LYS A 10 -22.49 -2.72 24.26
CA LYS A 10 -21.33 -1.95 23.78
C LYS A 10 -20.70 -2.57 22.54
N ARG A 11 -20.58 -3.91 22.46
CA ARG A 11 -20.06 -4.62 21.28
C ARG A 11 -20.98 -4.44 20.08
N GLU A 12 -22.29 -4.56 20.29
CA GLU A 12 -23.30 -4.41 19.23
C GLU A 12 -23.33 -2.98 18.66
N ARG A 13 -23.28 -1.95 19.52
CA ARG A 13 -23.16 -0.55 19.07
C ARG A 13 -21.85 -0.26 18.34
N ASN A 14 -20.75 -0.92 18.70
CA ASN A 14 -19.47 -0.71 18.02
C ASN A 14 -19.41 -1.42 16.66
N ALA A 15 -20.03 -2.60 16.56
CA ALA A 15 -20.18 -3.33 15.31
C ALA A 15 -21.03 -2.53 14.32
N ALA A 16 -22.20 -2.04 14.74
CA ALA A 16 -23.07 -1.22 13.90
C ALA A 16 -22.38 0.06 13.38
N LYS A 17 -21.53 0.70 14.21
CA LYS A 17 -20.75 1.90 13.80
C LYS A 17 -19.59 1.59 12.86
N ASN A 18 -19.11 0.34 12.83
CA ASN A 18 -18.00 -0.07 11.98
C ASN A 18 -18.49 -0.71 10.66
N SER A 19 -19.73 -1.20 10.61
CA SER A 19 -20.33 -1.78 9.41
C SER A 19 -20.55 -0.76 8.28
N ASP A 20 -20.79 0.52 8.59
CA ASP A 20 -20.90 1.61 7.61
C ASP A 20 -19.54 2.09 7.07
N LYS A 21 -18.44 1.76 7.75
CA LYS A 21 -17.10 2.07 7.26
C LYS A 21 -16.66 0.89 6.42
N GLY A 22 -16.88 0.99 5.11
CA GLY A 22 -16.33 0.06 4.12
C GLY A 22 -14.87 -0.28 4.43
N PRO A 23 -14.38 -1.46 4.02
CA PRO A 23 -13.17 -2.07 4.57
C PRO A 23 -12.00 -1.09 4.58
N THR A 24 -11.61 -0.63 5.78
CA THR A 24 -10.45 0.26 6.03
C THR A 24 -9.12 -0.48 5.88
N SER A 25 -9.09 -1.52 5.06
CA SER A 25 -7.96 -2.41 4.87
C SER A 25 -6.81 -1.61 4.27
N ARG A 26 -5.81 -1.32 5.11
CA ARG A 26 -4.54 -0.72 4.69
C ARG A 26 -3.88 -1.54 3.57
N THR A 27 -4.16 -2.84 3.50
CA THR A 27 -3.70 -3.73 2.42
C THR A 27 -4.22 -3.29 1.05
N LYS A 28 -5.51 -2.95 0.93
CA LYS A 28 -6.08 -2.46 -0.34
C LYS A 28 -5.48 -1.12 -0.75
N VAL A 29 -5.29 -0.22 0.22
CA VAL A 29 -4.64 1.08 -0.03
C VAL A 29 -3.19 0.90 -0.49
N ASN A 30 -2.45 -0.04 0.13
CA ASN A 30 -1.07 -0.34 -0.23
C ASN A 30 -0.96 -1.04 -1.59
N GLU A 31 -1.92 -1.87 -1.98
CA GLU A 31 -1.99 -2.48 -3.31
C GLU A 31 -2.27 -1.43 -4.39
N ALA A 32 -3.24 -0.54 -4.17
CA ALA A 32 -3.54 0.57 -5.06
C ALA A 32 -2.36 1.57 -5.18
N ALA A 33 -1.47 1.60 -4.19
CA ALA A 33 -0.28 2.43 -4.22
C ALA A 33 0.87 1.85 -5.06
N LYS A 34 0.80 0.61 -5.58
CA LYS A 34 1.88 0.01 -6.40
C LYS A 34 1.82 0.46 -7.87
N ASN A 35 2.05 1.75 -8.11
CA ASN A 35 1.90 2.34 -9.45
C ASN A 35 3.21 2.50 -10.24
N ILE A 36 4.37 2.23 -9.63
CA ILE A 36 5.66 2.34 -10.32
C ILE A 36 6.12 0.93 -10.70
N VAL A 37 6.37 0.67 -11.98
CA VAL A 37 6.78 -0.66 -12.46
C VAL A 37 8.09 -0.55 -13.24
N CYS A 38 9.07 -1.38 -12.89
CA CYS A 38 10.30 -1.49 -13.66
C CYS A 38 10.00 -2.17 -15.00
N GLN A 39 10.34 -1.53 -16.12
CA GLN A 39 10.09 -2.10 -17.45
C GLN A 39 11.05 -3.24 -17.82
N THR A 40 12.17 -3.39 -17.10
CA THR A 40 13.13 -4.48 -17.35
C THR A 40 12.69 -5.78 -16.67
N CYS A 41 12.36 -5.76 -15.38
CA CYS A 41 12.02 -6.97 -14.62
C CYS A 41 10.56 -7.05 -14.15
N ARG A 42 9.73 -6.05 -14.46
CA ARG A 42 8.31 -5.96 -14.06
C ARG A 42 8.07 -5.96 -12.56
N GLN A 43 9.10 -5.67 -11.76
CA GLN A 43 8.95 -5.48 -10.32
C GLN A 43 8.14 -4.21 -10.05
N ALA A 44 7.08 -4.35 -9.24
CA ALA A 44 6.24 -3.24 -8.82
C ALA A 44 6.79 -2.58 -7.55
N PHE A 45 6.72 -1.26 -7.50
CA PHE A 45 7.15 -0.38 -6.43
C PHE A 45 5.99 0.51 -6.00
N LEU A 46 6.05 0.99 -4.76
CA LEU A 46 5.06 1.90 -4.22
C LEU A 46 5.23 3.28 -4.87
N LEU A 47 4.13 4.00 -5.07
CA LEU A 47 4.09 5.37 -5.59
C LEU A 47 4.92 6.32 -4.71
N THR A 48 5.04 6.02 -3.42
CA THR A 48 5.83 6.80 -2.46
C THR A 48 7.33 6.49 -2.51
N THR A 49 7.77 5.53 -3.34
CA THR A 49 9.18 5.22 -3.52
C THR A 49 9.88 6.40 -4.21
N ARG A 50 10.97 6.89 -3.58
CA ARG A 50 11.73 8.06 -4.07
C ARG A 50 12.74 7.65 -5.14
N ALA A 51 13.15 8.61 -5.97
CA ALA A 51 14.11 8.42 -7.05
C ALA A 51 15.41 7.66 -6.65
N PRO A 52 16.05 7.93 -5.49
CA PRO A 52 17.28 7.23 -5.12
C PRO A 52 17.11 5.70 -4.98
N ALA A 53 15.96 5.25 -4.47
CA ALA A 53 15.68 3.82 -4.33
C ALA A 53 15.40 3.14 -5.69
N LEU A 54 14.83 3.88 -6.65
CA LEU A 54 14.63 3.39 -8.02
C LEU A 54 15.93 3.39 -8.82
N GLU A 55 16.81 4.39 -8.61
CA GLU A 55 18.17 4.41 -9.16
C GLU A 55 19.00 3.24 -8.64
N GLU A 56 18.95 2.96 -7.34
CA GLU A 56 19.63 1.81 -6.75
C GLU A 56 19.14 0.49 -7.38
N HIS A 57 17.82 0.35 -7.59
CA HIS A 57 17.29 -0.81 -8.31
C HIS A 57 17.83 -0.90 -9.73
N ALA A 58 17.80 0.20 -10.49
CA ALA A 58 18.25 0.22 -11.88
C ALA A 58 19.74 -0.12 -11.99
N GLN A 59 20.58 0.42 -11.11
CA GLN A 59 22.02 0.19 -11.09
C GLN A 59 22.38 -1.22 -10.60
N ASN A 60 21.83 -1.67 -9.46
CA ASN A 60 22.22 -2.94 -8.85
C ASN A 60 21.62 -4.17 -9.52
N LYS A 61 20.45 -4.03 -10.18
CA LYS A 61 19.78 -5.18 -10.83
C LYS A 61 19.99 -5.24 -12.32
N HIS A 62 20.12 -4.09 -12.98
CA HIS A 62 20.14 -4.02 -14.44
C HIS A 62 21.37 -3.29 -14.98
N SER A 63 22.20 -2.70 -14.11
CA SER A 63 23.32 -1.82 -14.50
C SER A 63 22.89 -0.73 -15.50
N LYS A 64 21.64 -0.25 -15.36
CA LYS A 64 21.00 0.75 -16.20
C LYS A 64 20.72 2.03 -15.42
N THR A 65 20.40 3.08 -16.15
CA THR A 65 19.92 4.33 -15.56
C THR A 65 18.45 4.24 -15.13
N LEU A 66 18.02 5.14 -14.24
CA LEU A 66 16.61 5.21 -13.83
C LEU A 66 15.69 5.43 -15.02
N ALA A 67 16.05 6.28 -15.98
CA ALA A 67 15.24 6.58 -17.16
C ALA A 67 15.00 5.35 -18.04
N GLU A 68 15.97 4.44 -18.11
CA GLU A 68 15.85 3.20 -18.89
C GLU A 68 15.01 2.13 -18.19
N CYS A 69 15.09 2.02 -16.87
CA CYS A 69 14.26 1.06 -16.13
C CYS A 69 12.85 1.58 -15.81
N PHE A 70 12.70 2.89 -15.63
CA PHE A 70 11.47 3.56 -15.23
C PHE A 70 11.20 4.77 -16.14
N PRO A 71 10.91 4.56 -17.44
CA PRO A 71 10.68 5.65 -18.40
C PRO A 71 9.47 6.52 -18.05
N ASN A 72 8.51 5.97 -17.32
CA ASN A 72 7.30 6.68 -16.88
C ASN A 72 7.45 7.33 -15.50
N PHE A 73 8.65 7.32 -14.90
CA PHE A 73 8.89 7.98 -13.63
C PHE A 73 9.12 9.49 -13.86
N THR A 74 8.03 10.25 -13.75
CA THR A 74 8.07 11.72 -13.69
C THR A 74 8.40 12.16 -12.25
N LYS A 75 9.47 12.94 -12.10
CA LYS A 75 9.96 13.46 -10.81
C LYS A 75 8.93 14.34 -10.10
#